data_AF-A0A3D4CFM1-F1
#
_entry.id   AF-A0A3D4CFM1-F1
#
_cell.length_a   1.000
_cell.length_b   1.000
_cell.length_c   1.000
_cell.angle_alpha   90.00
_cell.angle_beta   90.00
_cell.angle_gamma   90.00
#
_symmetry.space_group_name_H-M   'P 1'
#
loop_
_entity.id
_entity.type
_entity.pdbx_description
1 polymer ?
#
loop_
_entity_poly.entity_id
_entity_poly.type
_entity_poly.pdbx_seq_one_letter_code
_entity_poly.pdbx_strand_id
1 'polypeptide(L)' 'MFFYLSKILSFLTSPVSWLFLLIIGYFIVKKSVWKKRILYSIFGVFYFFGNMFIVDEIFRWYEPPKKSIES' A
#
# COMPACT_ATOMS: atom_id res chain seq x y z
N MET A 1 -20.67 -7.69 -14.58
CA MET A 1 -20.70 -7.36 -13.13
C MET A 1 -19.34 -7.54 -12.44
N PHE A 2 -18.49 -8.48 -12.87
CA PHE A 2 -17.13 -8.67 -12.32
C PHE A 2 -16.17 -7.48 -12.57
N PHE A 3 -16.29 -6.78 -13.70
CA PHE A 3 -15.42 -5.65 -14.05
C PHE A 3 -15.44 -4.49 -13.05
N TYR A 4 -16.62 -4.12 -12.55
CA TYR A 4 -16.71 -3.05 -11.54
C TYR A 4 -16.16 -3.52 -10.20
N LEU A 5 -16.42 -4.77 -9.83
CA LEU A 5 -15.92 -5.35 -8.59
C LEU A 5 -14.38 -5.43 -8.58
N SER A 6 -13.76 -5.85 -9.68
CA SER A 6 -12.29 -5.90 -9.79
C SER A 6 -11.67 -4.50 -9.73
N LYS A 7 -12.34 -3.48 -10.29
CA LYS A 7 -11.87 -2.08 -10.22
C LYS A 7 -11.92 -1.53 -8.80
N ILE A 8 -13.00 -1.82 -8.08
CA ILE A 8 -13.14 -1.44 -6.66
C ILE A 8 -12.11 -2.18 -5.83
N LEU A 9 -11.94 -3.49 -6.03
CA LEU A 9 -10.92 -4.27 -5.32
C LEU A 9 -9.52 -3.72 -5.59
N SER A 10 -9.19 -3.44 -6.85
CA SER A 10 -7.88 -2.90 -7.24
C SER A 10 -7.62 -1.53 -6.60
N PHE A 11 -8.65 -0.66 -6.54
CA PHE A 11 -8.58 0.58 -5.79
C PHE A 11 -8.40 0.33 -4.29
N LEU A 12 -9.17 -0.59 -3.71
CA LEU A 12 -9.12 -0.89 -2.28
C LEU A 12 -7.81 -1.57 -1.88
N THR A 13 -7.15 -2.32 -2.74
CA THR A 13 -5.83 -2.93 -2.47
C THR A 13 -4.67 -1.99 -2.76
N SER A 14 -4.93 -0.81 -3.35
CA SER A 14 -3.88 0.19 -3.55
C SER A 14 -3.43 0.74 -2.20
N PRO A 15 -2.12 0.76 -1.90
CA PRO A 15 -1.60 1.27 -0.63
C PRO A 15 -1.96 2.74 -0.39
N VAL A 16 -2.14 3.52 -1.46
CA VAL A 16 -2.59 4.91 -1.40
C VAL A 16 -4.00 5.02 -0.81
N SER A 17 -4.90 4.10 -1.14
CA SER A 17 -6.27 4.08 -0.62
C SER A 17 -6.31 3.80 0.87
N TRP A 18 -5.47 2.88 1.35
CA TRP A 18 -5.31 2.59 2.78
C TRP A 18 -4.75 3.79 3.53
N LEU A 19 -3.76 4.47 2.94
CA LEU A 19 -3.18 5.68 3.50
C LEU A 19 -4.24 6.79 3.64
N PHE A 20 -5.05 7.00 2.60
CA PHE A 20 -6.16 7.96 2.65
C PHE A 20 -7.19 7.62 3.74
N LEU A 21 -7.61 6.34 3.83
CA LEU A 21 -8.54 5.88 4.86
C LEU A 21 -7.99 6.08 6.27
N LEU A 22 -6.70 5.81 6.49
CA LEU A 22 -6.03 6.04 7.77
C LEU A 22 -5.97 7.53 8.13
N ILE A 23 -5.67 8.40 7.17
CA ILE A 23 -5.65 9.85 7.36
C ILE A 23 -7.05 10.35 7.74
N ILE A 24 -8.09 9.94 7.01
CA ILE A 24 -9.48 10.30 7.34
C ILE A 24 -9.85 9.79 8.74
N GLY A 25 -9.50 8.54 9.06
CA GLY A 25 -9.71 7.95 10.39
C GLY A 25 -9.00 8.72 11.51
N TYR A 26 -7.81 9.26 11.25
CA TYR A 26 -7.06 10.09 12.20
C TYR A 26 -7.83 11.36 12.61
N PHE A 27 -8.51 12.00 11.66
CA PHE A 27 -9.31 13.21 11.93
C PHE A 27 -10.61 12.91 12.69
N ILE A 28 -11.21 11.74 12.47
CA ILE A 28 -12.46 11.34 13.12
C ILE A 28 -12.22 10.86 14.56
N VAL A 29 -11.08 10.20 14.80
CA VAL A 29 -10.78 9.60 16.11
C VAL A 29 -10.34 10.66 17.12
N LYS A 30 -11.20 10.92 18.12
CA LYS A 30 -10.90 11.84 19.23
C LYS A 30 -10.06 11.22 20.35
N LYS A 31 -10.02 9.89 20.47
CA LYS A 31 -9.33 9.20 21.56
C LYS A 31 -7.82 9.15 21.30
N SER A 32 -7.04 9.76 22.21
CA SER A 32 -5.58 9.95 22.09
C SER A 32 -4.80 8.65 21.80
N VAL A 33 -5.19 7.53 22.43
CA VAL A 33 -4.53 6.22 22.23
C VAL A 33 -4.68 5.72 20.79
N TRP A 34 -5.88 5.76 20.23
CA TRP A 34 -6.15 5.31 18.86
C TRP A 34 -5.57 6.28 17.83
N LYS A 35 -5.57 7.57 18.13
CA LYS A 35 -4.96 8.61 17.29
C LYS A 35 -3.46 8.37 17.09
N LYS A 36 -2.72 8.03 18.16
CA LYS A 36 -1.30 7.64 18.07
C LYS A 36 -1.09 6.37 17.25
N ARG A 37 -1.92 5.34 17.46
CA ARG A 37 -1.85 4.10 16.68
C ARG A 37 -2.04 4.34 15.19
N ILE A 38 -3.06 5.13 14.83
CA ILE A 38 -3.32 5.50 13.43
C ILE A 38 -2.12 6.29 12.87
N LEU A 39 -1.54 7.21 13.63
CA LEU A 39 -0.36 7.95 13.20
C LEU A 39 0.82 7.00 12.88
N TYR A 40 1.13 6.06 13.77
CA TYR A 40 2.17 5.06 13.53
C TYR A 40 1.87 4.16 12.33
N SER A 41 0.60 3.78 12.14
CA SER A 41 0.18 3.04 10.94
C SER A 41 0.35 3.85 9.66
N ILE A 42 0.01 5.14 9.66
CA ILE A 42 0.23 6.05 8.51
C ILE A 42 1.71 6.09 8.16
N PHE A 43 2.60 6.33 9.14
CA PHE A 43 4.03 6.35 8.90
C PHE A 43 4.57 5.00 8.44
N GLY A 44 4.10 3.90 9.02
CA GLY A 44 4.50 2.55 8.60
C GLY A 44 4.11 2.23 7.17
N VAL A 45 2.86 2.50 6.78
CA VAL A 45 2.36 2.31 5.41
C VAL A 45 3.09 3.23 4.44
N PHE A 46 3.25 4.52 4.78
CA PHE A 46 3.96 5.48 3.94
C PHE A 46 5.43 5.09 3.75
N TYR A 47 6.12 4.64 4.79
CA TYR A 47 7.51 4.23 4.67
C TYR A 47 7.65 2.94 3.86
N PHE A 48 6.79 1.96 4.08
CA PHE A 48 6.85 0.68 3.38
C PHE A 48 6.52 0.81 1.88
N PHE A 49 5.44 1.52 1.54
CA PHE A 49 4.99 1.68 0.15
C PHE A 49 5.58 2.90 -0.56
N GLY A 50 5.99 3.93 0.17
CA GLY A 50 6.68 5.10 -0.39
C GLY A 50 8.16 4.83 -0.68
N ASN A 51 8.74 3.78 -0.09
CA ASN A 51 10.09 3.36 -0.40
C ASN A 51 10.07 2.39 -1.58
N MET A 52 10.23 2.95 -2.79
CA MET A 52 10.31 2.16 -4.03
C MET A 52 11.37 1.06 -3.97
N PHE A 53 12.45 1.20 -3.19
CA PHE A 53 13.46 0.16 -3.04
C PHE A 53 12.89 -1.16 -2.48
N ILE A 54 12.03 -1.07 -1.47
CA ILE A 54 11.41 -2.26 -0.85
C ILE A 54 10.44 -2.91 -1.84
N VAL A 55 9.68 -2.07 -2.54
CA VAL A 55 8.72 -2.51 -3.55
C VAL A 55 9.45 -3.19 -4.69
N ASP A 56 10.50 -2.57 -5.23
CA ASP A 56 11.32 -3.10 -6.32
C ASP A 56 12.02 -4.41 -5.92
N GLU A 57 12.46 -4.56 -4.67
CA GLU A 57 13.05 -5.81 -4.19
C GLU A 57 12.01 -6.94 -4.12
N ILE A 58 10.78 -6.66 -3.65
CA ILE A 58 9.67 -7.63 -3.66
C ILE A 58 9.30 -8.00 -5.10
N PHE A 59 9.24 -7.02 -6.00
CA PHE A 59 9.00 -7.26 -7.42
C PHE A 59 10.12 -8.11 -8.02
N ARG A 60 11.38 -7.87 -7.66
CA ARG A 60 12.53 -8.65 -8.13
C ARG A 60 12.50 -10.10 -7.67
N TRP A 61 11.97 -10.38 -6.48
CA TRP A 61 11.70 -11.75 -6.02
C TRP A 61 10.55 -12.43 -6.77
N TYR A 62 9.55 -11.66 -7.18
CA TYR A 62 8.42 -12.17 -7.95
C TYR A 62 8.76 -12.33 -9.45
N GLU A 63 9.69 -11.52 -9.97
CA GLU A 63 10.08 -11.53 -11.36
C GLU A 63 10.86 -12.82 -11.69
N PRO A 64 10.46 -13.57 -12.73
CA PRO A 64 11.22 -14.73 -13.18
C PRO A 64 12.63 -14.29 -13.63
N PRO A 65 13.66 -15.15 -13.50
CA PRO A 65 15.02 -14.80 -13.86
C PRO A 65 15.08 -14.31 -15.30
N LYS A 66 15.71 -13.15 -15.51
CA LYS A 66 15.88 -12.54 -16.84
C LYS A 66 16.53 -13.56 -17.76
N LYS A 67 15.73 -14.10 -18.69
CA LYS A 67 16.23 -15.01 -19.72
C LYS A 67 17.04 -14.17 -20.71
N SER A 68 18.36 -14.34 -20.71
CA SER A 68 19.22 -13.74 -21.74
C SER A 68 18.75 -14.27 -23.09
N ILE A 69 18.29 -13.36 -23.95
CA ILE A 69 18.10 -13.69 -25.36
C ILE A 69 19.51 -13.72 -25.95
N GLU A 70 20.06 -14.92 -26.09
CA GLU A 70 21.28 -15.15 -26.87
C GLU A 70 20.97 -14.78 -28.32
N SER A 71 21.64 -13.74 -28.80
CA SER A 71 21.61 -13.23 -30.18
C SER A 71 22.66 -13.91 -31.05
#